data_AF-A0A9R0QH47-F1
#
_entry.id   AF-A0A9R0QH47-F1
#
_cell.length_a   1.000
_cell.length_b   1.000
_cell.length_c   1.000
_cell.angle_alpha   90.00
_cell.angle_beta   90.00
_cell.angle_gamma   90.00
#
_symmetry.space_group_name_H-M   'P 1'
#
loop_
_entity.id
_entity.type
_entity.pdbx_description
1 polymer ?
#
loop_
_entity_poly.entity_id
_entity_poly.type
_entity_poly.pdbx_seq_one_letter_code
_entity_poly.pdbx_strand_id
1 'polypeptide(L)'
;MVLTFLGRKSKDMLLHGEASSMWDLLAQALLSLVLKGLVEKEKLVSFNLPFYAPSMDEVKAVVEENNLFNVEHMSVFESSWDPQDDDTNDDVVLGCSSSGLNVARCIRAVAEPLIKKHFGEAILDDLFMVYASMISKHLKKAKAKYPIIIIYLKAKH
;
A
#
# COMPACT_ATOMS: atom_id res chain seq x y z
N MET A 1 -4.21 11.76 22.00
CA MET A 1 -3.65 11.65 20.63
C MET A 1 -4.36 10.51 19.92
N VAL A 2 -4.86 10.75 18.70
CA VAL A 2 -5.46 9.71 17.86
C VAL A 2 -4.57 9.53 16.64
N LEU A 3 -4.12 8.31 16.38
CA LEU A 3 -3.31 7.98 15.21
C LEU A 3 -4.04 6.97 14.33
N THR A 4 -3.88 7.11 13.02
CA THR A 4 -4.46 6.23 12.01
C THR A 4 -3.42 5.98 10.93
N PHE A 5 -3.10 4.71 10.69
CA PHE A 5 -2.07 4.33 9.72
C PHE A 5 -2.28 2.90 9.20
N LEU A 6 -1.70 2.62 8.04
CA LEU A 6 -1.71 1.28 7.44
C LEU A 6 -0.97 0.31 8.35
N GLY A 7 -1.57 -0.86 8.58
CA GLY A 7 -0.99 -1.91 9.41
C GLY A 7 -0.97 -3.26 8.71
N ARG A 8 -0.86 -4.33 9.49
CA ARG A 8 -1.07 -5.72 9.06
C ARG A 8 -1.81 -6.53 10.12
N LYS A 9 -2.60 -7.51 9.67
CA LYS A 9 -3.47 -8.33 10.54
C LYS A 9 -2.69 -9.31 11.44
N SER A 10 -1.59 -9.88 10.96
CA SER A 10 -0.80 -10.89 11.69
C SER A 10 0.70 -10.57 11.66
N LYS A 11 1.41 -10.99 12.71
CA LYS A 11 2.88 -10.99 12.77
C LYS A 11 3.50 -11.89 11.70
N ASP A 12 2.83 -12.98 11.33
CA ASP A 12 3.38 -14.02 10.45
C ASP A 12 3.26 -13.69 8.95
N MET A 13 2.45 -12.69 8.59
CA MET A 13 2.26 -12.26 7.20
C MET A 13 3.19 -11.10 6.84
N LEU A 14 4.50 -11.30 7.01
CA LEU A 14 5.52 -10.30 6.60
C LEU A 14 5.51 -10.03 5.08
N LEU A 15 5.01 -10.98 4.27
CA LEU A 15 5.05 -10.96 2.80
C LEU A 15 3.68 -11.18 2.13
N HIS A 16 2.62 -11.47 2.91
CA HIS A 16 1.31 -11.88 2.37
C HIS A 16 0.14 -11.05 2.90
N GLY A 17 0.41 -9.78 3.23
CA GLY A 17 -0.65 -8.81 3.52
C GLY A 17 -1.21 -8.20 2.24
N GLU A 18 -2.45 -7.73 2.30
CA GLU A 18 -3.04 -7.02 1.15
C GLU A 18 -2.27 -5.71 0.87
N ALA A 19 -1.86 -4.96 1.90
CA ALA A 19 -1.03 -3.76 1.71
C ALA A 19 0.36 -4.06 1.08
N SER A 20 0.97 -5.22 1.39
CA SER A 20 2.23 -5.62 0.73
C SER A 20 2.01 -5.97 -0.73
N SER A 21 0.87 -6.59 -1.06
CA SER A 21 0.51 -6.95 -2.43
C SER A 21 0.46 -5.74 -3.37
N MET A 22 0.02 -4.58 -2.89
CA MET A 22 -0.02 -3.35 -3.68
C MET A 22 1.37 -2.85 -4.07
N TRP A 23 2.33 -2.90 -3.14
CA TRP A 23 3.73 -2.53 -3.38
C TRP A 23 4.48 -3.62 -4.18
N ASP A 24 4.14 -4.89 -3.99
CA ASP A 24 4.68 -6.01 -4.78
C ASP A 24 4.30 -5.89 -6.26
N LEU A 25 3.08 -5.46 -6.57
CA LEU A 25 2.66 -5.18 -7.94
C LEU A 25 3.41 -3.99 -8.55
N LEU A 26 3.81 -3.01 -7.74
CA LEU A 26 4.63 -1.89 -8.19
C LEU A 26 6.06 -2.35 -8.49
N ALA A 27 6.62 -3.20 -7.64
CA ALA A 27 7.91 -3.84 -7.88
C ALA A 27 7.88 -4.72 -9.15
N GLN A 28 6.79 -5.46 -9.39
CA GLN A 28 6.60 -6.23 -10.63
C GLN A 28 6.48 -5.33 -11.86
N ALA A 29 5.80 -4.18 -11.75
CA ALA A 29 5.71 -3.20 -12.83
C ALA A 29 7.10 -2.62 -13.16
N LEU A 30 7.89 -2.23 -12.16
CA LEU A 30 9.28 -1.81 -12.34
C LEU A 30 10.14 -2.91 -12.98
N LEU A 31 9.99 -4.16 -12.54
CA LEU A 31 10.68 -5.30 -13.13
C LEU A 31 10.30 -5.48 -14.62
N SER A 32 9.03 -5.27 -14.98
CA SER A 32 8.61 -5.30 -16.39
C SER A 32 9.32 -4.24 -17.23
N LEU A 33 9.57 -3.05 -16.68
CA LEU A 33 10.34 -2.00 -17.34
C LEU A 33 11.83 -2.35 -17.46
N VAL A 34 12.40 -3.04 -16.47
CA VAL A 34 13.76 -3.59 -16.56
C VAL A 34 13.87 -4.60 -17.71
N LEU A 35 12.91 -5.52 -17.82
CA LEU A 35 12.89 -6.51 -18.90
C LEU A 35 12.73 -5.89 -20.30
N LYS A 36 12.15 -4.70 -20.39
CA LYS A 36 12.05 -3.90 -21.63
C LYS A 36 13.27 -3.04 -21.90
N GLY A 37 14.27 -3.03 -21.01
CA GLY A 37 15.46 -2.19 -21.12
C GLY A 37 15.23 -0.71 -20.82
N LEU A 38 14.10 -0.35 -20.22
CA LEU A 38 13.76 1.04 -19.85
C LEU A 38 14.34 1.44 -18.49
N VAL A 39 14.67 0.46 -17.66
CA VAL A 39 15.24 0.65 -16.31
C VAL A 39 16.43 -0.29 -16.13
N GLU A 40 17.52 0.22 -15.56
CA GLU A 40 18.67 -0.59 -15.16
C GLU A 40 18.31 -1.51 -13.99
N LYS A 41 18.70 -2.79 -14.06
CA LYS A 41 18.39 -3.78 -13.03
C LYS A 41 18.96 -3.39 -11.66
N GLU A 42 20.13 -2.77 -11.66
CA GLU A 42 20.86 -2.31 -10.48
C GLU A 42 20.08 -1.21 -9.74
N LYS A 43 19.39 -0.34 -10.49
CA LYS A 43 18.50 0.69 -9.90
C LYS A 43 17.28 0.07 -9.23
N LEU A 44 16.72 -0.99 -9.81
CA LEU A 44 15.62 -1.72 -9.18
C LEU A 44 16.06 -2.40 -7.87
N VAL A 45 17.21 -3.08 -7.88
CA VAL A 45 17.72 -3.81 -6.69
C VAL A 45 18.09 -2.86 -5.54
N SER A 46 18.55 -1.65 -5.86
CA SER A 46 18.93 -0.63 -4.85
C SER A 46 17.75 0.19 -4.33
N PHE A 47 16.59 0.14 -5.00
CA PHE A 47 15.41 0.91 -4.60
C PHE A 47 14.62 0.20 -3.50
N ASN A 48 14.43 0.86 -2.38
CA ASN A 48 13.54 0.42 -1.30
C ASN A 48 12.58 1.53 -0.92
N LEU A 49 11.33 1.18 -0.63
CA LEU A 49 10.34 2.14 -0.15
C LEU A 49 10.55 2.39 1.36
N PRO A 50 10.59 3.66 1.80
CA PRO A 50 10.67 4.01 3.22
C PRO A 50 9.30 3.86 3.88
N PHE A 51 8.72 2.67 3.80
CA PHE A 51 7.37 2.36 4.26
C PHE A 51 7.38 1.09 5.12
N TYR A 52 6.65 1.14 6.23
CA TYR A 52 6.45 -0.02 7.11
C TYR A 52 5.00 -0.09 7.57
N ALA A 53 4.41 -1.27 7.45
CA ALA A 53 3.06 -1.55 7.93
C ALA A 53 3.14 -2.44 9.19
N PRO A 54 3.05 -1.87 10.40
CA PRO A 54 3.20 -2.62 11.64
C PRO A 54 1.97 -3.47 11.97
N SER A 55 2.18 -4.50 12.78
CA SER A 55 1.12 -5.23 13.48
C SER A 55 0.67 -4.47 14.73
N MET A 56 -0.52 -4.78 15.25
CA MET A 56 -0.98 -4.16 16.50
C MET A 56 -0.02 -4.41 17.67
N ASP A 57 0.56 -5.61 17.74
CA ASP A 57 1.50 -5.97 18.80
C ASP A 57 2.78 -5.13 18.77
N GLU A 58 3.32 -4.85 17.58
CA GLU A 58 4.52 -4.02 17.43
C GLU A 58 4.23 -2.59 17.88
N VAL A 59 3.06 -2.04 17.53
CA VAL A 59 2.65 -0.71 17.98
C VAL A 59 2.51 -0.68 19.50
N LYS A 60 1.87 -1.69 20.10
CA LYS A 60 1.74 -1.78 21.57
C LYS A 60 3.10 -1.83 22.26
N ALA A 61 4.00 -2.68 21.77
CA ALA A 61 5.34 -2.82 22.33
C ALA A 61 6.10 -1.48 22.32
N VAL A 62 6.05 -0.72 21.22
CA VAL A 62 6.71 0.60 21.13
C VAL A 62 6.08 1.62 22.08
N VAL A 63 4.76 1.63 22.23
CA VAL A 63 4.08 2.56 23.16
C VAL A 63 4.42 2.23 24.61
N GLU A 64 4.45 0.94 24.95
CA GLU A 64 4.85 0.46 26.28
C GLU A 64 6.30 0.80 26.60
N GLU A 65 7.21 0.57 25.64
CA GLU A 65 8.64 0.90 25.76
C GLU A 65 8.87 2.40 25.98
N ASN A 66 8.15 3.25 25.25
CA ASN A 66 8.28 4.70 25.38
C ASN A 66 7.70 5.23 26.71
N ASN A 67 6.74 4.52 27.31
CA ASN A 67 6.16 4.79 28.64
C ASN A 67 5.56 6.21 28.83
N LEU A 68 5.33 6.99 27.77
CA LEU A 68 4.72 8.33 27.87
C LEU A 68 3.19 8.33 27.78
N PHE A 69 2.61 7.28 27.20
CA PHE A 69 1.18 7.19 26.91
C PHE A 69 0.57 5.91 27.48
N ASN A 70 -0.73 6.00 27.79
CA ASN A 70 -1.62 4.86 27.98
C ASN A 70 -2.38 4.60 26.67
N VAL A 71 -2.53 3.32 26.31
CA VAL A 71 -3.39 2.89 25.20
C VAL A 71 -4.82 2.77 25.73
N GLU A 72 -5.66 3.75 25.41
CA GLU A 72 -7.06 3.78 25.84
C GLU A 72 -7.96 2.94 24.91
N HIS A 73 -7.67 2.99 23.60
CA HIS A 73 -8.37 2.19 22.61
C HIS A 73 -7.45 1.86 21.44
N MET A 74 -7.57 0.65 20.90
CA MET A 74 -6.84 0.23 19.72
C MET A 74 -7.66 -0.77 18.93
N SER A 75 -7.83 -0.53 17.64
CA SER A 75 -8.62 -1.38 16.75
C SER A 75 -8.04 -1.40 15.34
N VAL A 76 -8.42 -2.44 14.59
CA VAL A 76 -8.14 -2.55 13.14
C VAL A 76 -9.45 -2.61 12.40
N PHE A 77 -9.54 -1.89 11.29
CA PHE A 77 -10.62 -2.02 10.32
C PHE A 77 -10.04 -2.11 8.91
N GLU A 78 -10.85 -2.51 7.95
CA GLU A 78 -10.42 -2.71 6.57
C GLU A 78 -11.02 -1.64 5.65
N SER A 79 -10.22 -1.15 4.72
CA SER A 79 -10.63 -0.18 3.70
C SER A 79 -10.35 -0.75 2.31
N SER A 80 -11.22 -0.49 1.32
CA SER A 80 -10.96 -0.89 -0.07
C SER A 80 -9.70 -0.22 -0.62
N TRP A 81 -9.00 -0.89 -1.53
CA TRP A 81 -7.90 -0.29 -2.29
C TRP A 81 -8.39 0.83 -3.19
N ASP A 82 -9.55 0.64 -3.80
CA ASP A 82 -10.15 1.62 -4.70
C ASP A 82 -10.97 2.61 -3.87
N PRO A 83 -10.58 3.90 -3.83
CA PRO A 83 -11.29 4.91 -3.05
C PRO A 83 -12.71 5.19 -3.56
N GLN A 84 -13.07 4.72 -4.76
CA GLN A 84 -14.39 4.88 -5.36
C GLN A 84 -15.24 3.60 -5.32
N ASP A 85 -14.75 2.56 -4.64
CA ASP A 85 -15.49 1.31 -4.45
C ASP A 85 -16.54 1.51 -3.36
N ASP A 86 -17.75 1.88 -3.78
CA ASP A 86 -18.91 1.90 -2.89
C ASP A 86 -19.31 0.44 -2.61
N ASP A 87 -19.12 -0.03 -1.37
CA ASP A 87 -19.45 -1.38 -0.88
C ASP A 87 -20.96 -1.77 -1.05
N THR A 88 -21.78 -0.95 -1.72
CA THR A 88 -23.15 -1.25 -2.14
C THR A 88 -23.17 -2.14 -3.39
N ASN A 89 -23.33 -3.44 -3.18
CA ASN A 89 -23.59 -4.47 -4.20
C ASN A 89 -24.55 -3.98 -5.31
N ASP A 90 -24.14 -4.06 -6.58
CA ASP A 90 -24.86 -4.83 -7.61
C ASP A 90 -24.09 -4.81 -8.96
N ASP A 91 -23.66 -6.00 -9.37
CA ASP A 91 -23.70 -6.49 -10.76
C ASP A 91 -23.24 -5.58 -11.92
N VAL A 92 -22.12 -4.87 -11.75
CA VAL A 92 -21.46 -4.22 -12.90
C VAL A 92 -19.99 -4.59 -13.00
N VAL A 93 -19.75 -5.70 -13.69
CA VAL A 93 -18.44 -6.18 -14.20
C VAL A 93 -17.75 -5.16 -15.16
N LEU A 94 -18.31 -3.96 -15.35
CA LEU A 94 -17.77 -2.91 -16.23
C LEU A 94 -16.71 -2.00 -15.56
N GLY A 95 -16.48 -2.09 -14.24
CA GLY A 95 -15.65 -1.13 -13.49
C GLY A 95 -14.20 -1.52 -13.17
N CYS A 96 -13.74 -2.73 -13.49
CA CYS A 96 -12.43 -3.19 -13.04
C CYS A 96 -11.24 -2.41 -13.65
N SER A 97 -11.40 -1.95 -14.89
CA SER A 97 -10.40 -1.10 -15.56
C SER A 97 -10.33 0.31 -14.97
N SER A 98 -11.46 0.88 -14.52
CA SER A 98 -11.46 2.17 -13.80
C SER A 98 -10.91 2.01 -12.39
N SER A 99 -11.21 0.90 -11.72
CA SER A 99 -10.72 0.61 -10.38
C SER A 99 -9.19 0.48 -10.34
N GLY A 100 -8.60 -0.29 -11.25
CA GLY A 100 -7.14 -0.38 -11.34
C GLY A 100 -6.45 0.95 -11.67
N LEU A 101 -7.10 1.80 -12.45
CA LEU A 101 -6.62 3.15 -12.73
C LEU A 101 -6.72 4.08 -11.52
N ASN A 102 -7.81 3.99 -10.74
CA ASN A 102 -8.00 4.76 -9.52
C ASN A 102 -6.92 4.43 -8.48
N VAL A 103 -6.71 3.15 -8.21
CA VAL A 103 -5.65 2.67 -7.31
C VAL A 103 -4.28 3.14 -7.80
N ALA A 104 -3.99 2.99 -9.09
CA ALA A 104 -2.71 3.42 -9.66
C ALA A 104 -2.48 4.93 -9.51
N ARG A 105 -3.52 5.76 -9.67
CA ARG A 105 -3.43 7.21 -9.43
C ARG A 105 -3.15 7.56 -7.98
N CYS A 106 -3.81 6.89 -7.03
CA CYS A 106 -3.57 7.09 -5.61
C CYS A 106 -2.12 6.75 -5.24
N ILE A 107 -1.61 5.61 -5.73
CA ILE A 107 -0.24 5.19 -5.45
C ILE A 107 0.78 6.04 -6.19
N ARG A 108 0.46 6.51 -7.40
CA ARG A 108 1.28 7.50 -8.10
C ARG A 108 1.48 8.74 -7.26
N ALA A 109 0.41 9.31 -6.69
CA ALA A 109 0.52 10.50 -5.85
C ALA A 109 1.46 10.31 -4.64
N VAL A 110 1.53 9.10 -4.08
CA VAL A 110 2.40 8.78 -2.93
C VAL A 110 3.84 8.47 -3.36
N ALA A 111 4.03 7.65 -4.38
CA ALA A 111 5.33 7.07 -4.73
C ALA A 111 6.10 7.85 -5.81
N GLU A 112 5.42 8.66 -6.63
CA GLU A 112 6.02 9.38 -7.76
C GLU A 112 7.25 10.21 -7.36
N PRO A 113 7.27 10.99 -6.27
CA PRO A 113 8.46 11.77 -5.91
C PRO A 113 9.70 10.90 -5.68
N LEU A 114 9.52 9.73 -5.07
CA LEU A 114 10.61 8.78 -4.80
C LEU A 114 11.08 8.09 -6.09
N ILE A 115 10.14 7.67 -6.92
CA ILE A 115 10.43 7.00 -8.19
C ILE A 115 11.12 7.98 -9.15
N LYS A 116 10.60 9.20 -9.29
CA LYS A 116 11.18 10.26 -10.12
C LYS A 116 12.60 10.58 -9.70
N LYS A 117 12.86 10.67 -8.39
CA LYS A 117 14.20 10.93 -7.86
C LYS A 117 15.19 9.80 -8.16
N HIS A 118 14.75 8.54 -8.09
CA HIS A 118 15.65 7.38 -8.21
C HIS A 118 15.82 6.87 -9.65
N PHE A 119 14.73 6.84 -10.42
CA PHE A 119 14.69 6.27 -11.77
C PHE A 119 14.59 7.33 -12.88
N GLY A 120 14.19 8.56 -12.54
CA GLY A 120 13.92 9.63 -13.50
C GLY A 120 12.44 9.73 -13.90
N GLU A 121 12.10 10.86 -14.51
CA GLU A 121 10.72 11.19 -14.90
C GLU A 121 10.21 10.41 -16.12
N ALA A 122 11.11 10.02 -17.02
CA ALA A 122 10.77 9.39 -18.30
C ALA A 122 10.00 8.07 -18.15
N ILE A 123 10.13 7.38 -17.01
CA ILE A 123 9.50 6.07 -16.80
C ILE A 123 8.12 6.15 -16.16
N LEU A 124 7.69 7.31 -15.66
CA LEU A 124 6.53 7.41 -14.78
C LEU A 124 5.24 6.98 -15.47
N ASP A 125 4.97 7.48 -16.68
CA ASP A 125 3.73 7.18 -17.39
C ASP A 125 3.66 5.71 -17.80
N ASP A 126 4.75 5.15 -18.33
CA ASP A 126 4.84 3.73 -18.68
C ASP A 126 4.70 2.83 -17.45
N LEU A 127 5.35 3.19 -16.34
CA LEU A 127 5.29 2.45 -15.09
C LEU A 127 3.85 2.39 -14.58
N PHE A 128 3.18 3.53 -14.45
CA PHE A 128 1.84 3.59 -13.88
C PHE A 128 0.77 3.03 -14.82
N MET A 129 1.00 3.02 -16.13
CA MET A 129 0.14 2.30 -17.08
C MET A 129 0.26 0.78 -16.90
N VAL A 130 1.48 0.25 -16.79
CA VAL A 130 1.69 -1.18 -16.52
C VAL A 130 1.12 -1.57 -15.15
N TYR A 131 1.36 -0.73 -14.15
CA TYR A 131 0.85 -0.93 -12.79
C TYR A 131 -0.67 -0.98 -12.73
N ALA A 132 -1.36 -0.02 -13.38
CA ALA A 132 -2.82 -0.02 -13.46
C ALA A 132 -3.38 -1.31 -14.09
N SER A 133 -2.71 -1.83 -15.12
CA SER A 133 -3.10 -3.11 -15.74
C SER A 133 -2.90 -4.29 -14.78
N MET A 134 -1.80 -4.32 -14.03
CA MET A 134 -1.53 -5.36 -13.03
C MET A 134 -2.55 -5.33 -11.88
N ILE A 135 -2.88 -4.15 -11.36
CA ILE A 135 -3.92 -3.99 -10.34
C ILE A 135 -5.27 -4.44 -10.88
N SER A 136 -5.66 -4.02 -12.08
CA SER A 136 -6.93 -4.46 -12.70
C SER A 136 -7.00 -5.98 -12.78
N LYS A 137 -5.90 -6.67 -13.12
CA LYS A 137 -5.88 -8.14 -13.15
C LYS A 137 -5.97 -8.76 -11.75
N HIS A 138 -5.39 -8.13 -10.74
CA HIS A 138 -5.45 -8.58 -9.35
C HIS A 138 -6.87 -8.46 -8.79
N LEU A 139 -7.52 -7.30 -8.98
CA LEU A 139 -8.86 -7.02 -8.47
C LEU A 139 -9.95 -7.92 -9.08
N LYS A 140 -9.74 -8.50 -10.27
CA LYS A 140 -10.65 -9.52 -10.83
C LYS A 140 -10.64 -10.85 -10.06
N LYS A 141 -9.56 -11.13 -9.31
CA LYS A 141 -9.36 -12.41 -8.63
C LYS A 141 -9.73 -12.36 -7.15
N ALA A 142 -9.55 -11.20 -6.52
CA ALA A 142 -9.81 -11.03 -5.10
C ALA A 142 -10.28 -9.60 -4.84
N LYS A 143 -11.23 -9.46 -3.91
CA LYS A 143 -11.47 -8.17 -3.25
C LYS A 143 -10.20 -7.82 -2.48
N ALA A 144 -9.71 -6.60 -2.66
CA ALA A 144 -8.46 -6.16 -2.07
C ALA A 144 -8.76 -5.01 -1.10
N LYS A 145 -8.63 -5.30 0.19
CA LYS A 145 -8.74 -4.29 1.25
C LYS A 145 -7.36 -4.05 1.87
N TYR A 146 -7.18 -3.06 2.73
CA TYR A 146 -5.98 -2.94 3.53
C TYR A 146 -6.38 -2.68 4.98
N PRO A 147 -5.68 -3.30 5.95
CA PRO A 147 -5.95 -3.06 7.35
C PRO A 147 -5.39 -1.70 7.77
N ILE A 148 -6.23 -0.92 8.43
CA ILE A 148 -5.88 0.36 9.04
C ILE A 148 -5.96 0.19 10.55
N ILE A 149 -4.87 0.52 11.24
CA ILE A 149 -4.83 0.60 12.70
C ILE A 149 -5.31 1.99 13.11
N ILE A 150 -6.26 2.04 14.05
CA ILE A 150 -6.60 3.24 14.82
C ILE A 150 -6.15 3.00 16.25
N ILE A 151 -5.45 3.98 16.81
CA ILE A 151 -5.06 3.97 18.22
C ILE A 151 -5.37 5.31 18.87
N TYR A 152 -6.00 5.24 20.04
CA TYR A 152 -6.23 6.36 20.93
C TYR A 152 -5.30 6.24 22.14
N LEU A 153 -4.44 7.25 22.27
CA LEU A 153 -3.40 7.35 23.27
C LEU A 153 -3.70 8.53 24.20
N LYS A 154 -3.63 8.30 25.51
CA LYS A 154 -3.75 9.34 26.54
C LYS A 154 -2.39 9.55 27.21
N ALA A 155 -1.95 10.79 27.31
CA ALA A 155 -0.71 11.11 28.01
C ALA A 155 -0.83 10.70 29.49
N LYS A 156 0.25 10.16 30.05
CA LYS A 156 0.30 9.80 31.48
C LYS A 156 0.42 11.02 32.39
N HIS A 157 0.87 12.14 31.85
CA HIS A 157 1.05 13.43 32.52
C HIS A 157 0.38 14.54 31.69
#